data_AF-A0A0M4U718-F1
#
_entry.id   AF-A0A0M4U718-F1
#
_cell.length_a   1.000
_cell.length_b   1.000
_cell.length_c   1.000
_cell.angle_alpha   90.00
_cell.angle_beta   90.00
_cell.angle_gamma   90.00
#
_symmetry.space_group_name_H-M   'P 1'
#
loop_
_entity.id
_entity.type
_entity.pdbx_description
1 polymer ?
#
loop_
_entity_poly.entity_id
_entity_poly.type
_entity_poly.pdbx_seq_one_letter_code
_entity_poly.pdbx_strand_id
1 'polypeptide(L)'
;MSLPNCPKCAADYTYEDGALLVCPMCAHEWTAAENDAANADEQDAVIRDAVGNELQDGDAVTVIKDLKVKGSSIVIKVGTKAKSIRLVPDATDGHDIDCRLDGFGPMKLKSSVVKKA
;
A
#
# COMPACT_ATOMS: atom_id res chain seq x y z
N MET A 1 -13.80 9.66 -28.16
CA MET A 1 -12.74 8.80 -27.63
C MET A 1 -11.81 9.69 -26.84
N SER A 2 -11.82 9.61 -25.51
CA SER A 2 -10.89 10.38 -24.68
C SER A 2 -9.60 9.57 -24.55
N LEU A 3 -8.50 10.12 -25.07
CA LEU A 3 -7.17 9.53 -24.92
C LEU A 3 -6.67 9.77 -23.48
N PRO A 4 -5.85 8.86 -22.91
CA PRO A 4 -5.38 9.02 -21.54
C PRO A 4 -4.46 10.24 -21.42
N ASN A 5 -4.52 10.91 -20.27
CA ASN A 5 -3.65 12.02 -19.95
C ASN A 5 -2.18 11.57 -19.95
N CYS A 6 -1.27 12.47 -20.29
CA CYS A 6 0.15 12.13 -20.32
C CYS A 6 0.67 11.81 -18.90
N PRO A 7 1.33 10.66 -18.66
CA PRO A 7 1.82 10.28 -17.34
C PRO A 7 2.92 11.20 -16.81
N LYS A 8 3.61 11.95 -17.68
CA LYS A 8 4.73 12.82 -17.29
C LYS A 8 4.31 14.24 -16.90
N CYS A 9 3.23 14.76 -17.50
CA CYS A 9 2.83 16.16 -17.32
C CYS A 9 1.32 16.36 -17.09
N ALA A 10 0.55 15.27 -16.97
CA ALA A 10 -0.90 15.24 -16.79
C ALA A 10 -1.69 16.02 -17.87
N ALA A 11 -1.08 16.31 -19.03
CA ALA A 11 -1.74 17.03 -20.10
C ALA A 11 -2.87 16.19 -20.71
N ASP A 12 -4.00 16.85 -20.98
CA ASP A 12 -5.21 16.25 -21.56
C ASP A 12 -5.12 16.05 -23.09
N TYR A 13 -4.23 16.79 -23.74
CA TYR A 13 -4.10 16.81 -25.19
C TYR A 13 -3.06 15.81 -25.68
N THR A 14 -3.31 14.52 -25.50
CA THR A 14 -2.49 13.44 -26.07
C THR A 14 -3.03 13.05 -27.44
N TYR A 15 -2.15 12.60 -28.35
CA TYR A 15 -2.55 12.12 -29.67
C TYR A 15 -1.90 10.77 -29.97
N GLU A 16 -2.56 9.96 -30.78
CA GLU A 16 -2.02 8.69 -31.25
C GLU A 16 -1.20 8.90 -32.54
N ASP A 17 0.06 8.45 -32.54
CA ASP A 17 0.91 8.31 -33.73
C ASP A 17 1.10 6.80 -33.98
N GLY A 18 0.17 6.23 -34.76
CA GLY A 18 0.12 4.79 -35.03
C GLY A 18 -0.21 3.96 -33.79
N ALA A 19 0.80 3.29 -33.23
CA ALA A 19 0.67 2.45 -32.02
C ALA A 19 1.14 3.15 -30.74
N LEU A 20 1.67 4.37 -30.85
CA LEU A 20 2.18 5.16 -29.73
C LEU A 20 1.26 6.33 -29.43
N LEU A 21 1.21 6.71 -28.16
CA LEU A 21 0.60 7.93 -27.65
C LEU A 21 1.69 8.95 -27.44
N VAL A 22 1.49 10.16 -27.96
CA VAL A 22 2.47 11.25 -27.94
C VAL A 22 1.87 12.47 -27.27
N CYS A 23 2.62 13.08 -26.35
CA CYS A 23 2.25 14.32 -25.71
C CYS A 23 2.95 15.53 -26.37
N PRO A 24 2.21 16.51 -26.92
CA PRO A 24 2.76 17.71 -27.55
C PRO A 24 3.36 18.70 -26.55
N MET A 25 3.06 18.58 -25.25
CA MET A 25 3.57 19.48 -24.21
C MET A 25 4.96 19.08 -23.71
N CYS A 26 5.27 17.78 -23.68
CA CYS A 26 6.51 17.28 -23.09
C CYS A 26 7.28 16.31 -24.00
N ALA A 27 6.80 16.08 -25.22
CA ALA A 27 7.35 15.15 -26.20
C ALA A 27 7.58 13.74 -25.63
N HIS A 28 6.75 13.33 -24.65
CA HIS A 28 6.79 11.97 -24.14
C HIS A 28 5.99 11.08 -25.07
N GLU A 29 6.56 9.93 -25.38
CA GLU A 29 5.99 8.89 -26.24
C GLU A 29 5.84 7.64 -25.36
N TRP A 30 4.64 7.08 -25.31
CA TRP A 30 4.34 5.87 -24.54
C TRP A 30 3.29 5.04 -25.26
N THR A 31 3.19 3.77 -24.90
CA THR A 31 2.14 2.89 -25.42
C THR A 31 0.93 2.86 -24.48
N ALA A 32 -0.25 2.53 -25.00
CA ALA A 32 -1.44 2.32 -24.16
C ALA A 32 -1.22 1.23 -23.08
N ALA A 33 -0.34 0.26 -23.34
CA ALA A 33 0.07 -0.75 -22.36
C ALA A 33 0.91 -0.18 -21.21
N GLU A 34 1.76 0.81 -21.46
CA GLU A 34 2.52 1.50 -20.42
C GLU A 34 1.64 2.42 -19.56
N ASN A 35 0.53 2.92 -20.11
CA ASN A 35 -0.45 3.66 -19.31
C ASN A 35 -1.15 2.76 -18.28
N ASP A 36 -1.45 1.50 -18.64
CA ASP A 36 -2.00 0.50 -17.73
C ASP A 36 -0.98 0.09 -16.65
N ALA A 37 0.29 -0.04 -17.04
CA ALA A 37 1.40 -0.33 -16.11
C ALA A 37 1.71 0.84 -15.15
N ALA A 38 1.59 2.09 -15.59
CA ALA A 38 1.77 3.27 -14.73
C ALA A 38 0.62 3.44 -13.71
N ASN A 39 -0.56 2.89 -13.98
CA ASN A 39 -1.64 2.78 -13.00
C ASN A 39 -1.50 1.56 -12.07
N ALA A 40 -0.65 0.60 -12.44
CA ALA A 40 -0.35 -0.58 -11.62
C ALA A 40 0.77 -0.34 -10.60
N ASP A 41 1.56 0.73 -10.71
CA ASP A 41 2.59 1.08 -9.70
C ASP A 41 1.99 1.75 -8.45
N GLU A 42 0.71 2.16 -8.49
CA GLU A 42 -0.08 2.48 -7.28
C GLU A 42 -0.71 1.23 -6.64
N GLN A 43 -0.47 0.04 -7.19
CA GLN A 43 -0.67 -1.23 -6.48
C GLN A 43 0.62 -1.59 -5.74
N ASP A 44 1.17 -0.61 -5.00
CA ASP A 44 2.15 -0.89 -3.95
C ASP A 44 1.54 -1.96 -3.05
N ALA A 45 2.09 -3.17 -3.18
CA ALA A 45 1.71 -4.41 -2.51
C ALA A 45 0.53 -4.24 -1.55
N VAL A 46 -0.69 -4.34 -2.08
CA VAL A 46 -1.91 -4.09 -1.29
C VAL A 46 -2.00 -5.12 -0.16
N ILE A 47 -1.46 -4.78 1.02
CA ILE A 47 -1.52 -5.65 2.19
C ILE A 47 -2.93 -5.53 2.74
N ARG A 48 -3.66 -6.64 2.65
CA ARG A 48 -5.02 -6.73 3.17
C ARG A 48 -5.01 -7.22 4.61
N ASP A 49 -5.79 -6.59 5.46
CA ASP A 49 -5.97 -7.03 6.83
C ASP A 49 -6.83 -8.32 6.90
N ALA A 50 -7.01 -8.87 8.11
CA ALA A 50 -7.77 -10.10 8.34
C ALA A 50 -9.25 -10.06 7.87
N VAL A 51 -9.82 -8.86 7.73
CA VAL A 51 -11.19 -8.57 7.28
C VAL A 51 -11.22 -8.22 5.78
N GLY A 52 -10.05 -8.05 5.15
CA GLY A 52 -9.93 -7.76 3.72
C GLY A 52 -9.91 -6.28 3.35
N ASN A 53 -9.73 -5.35 4.31
CA ASN A 53 -9.52 -3.94 3.97
C ASN A 53 -8.07 -3.71 3.56
N GLU A 54 -7.89 -2.79 2.64
CA GLU A 54 -6.61 -2.37 2.11
C GLU A 54 -5.92 -1.46 3.15
N LEU A 55 -4.70 -1.83 3.54
CA LEU A 55 -3.90 -1.05 4.47
C LEU A 55 -2.98 -0.11 3.70
N GLN A 56 -2.83 1.10 4.23
CA GLN A 56 -2.00 2.15 3.65
C GLN A 56 -0.98 2.65 4.67
N ASP A 57 0.16 3.14 4.17
CA ASP A 57 1.23 3.64 5.01
C ASP A 57 0.74 4.84 5.82
N GLY A 58 0.99 4.85 7.13
CA GLY A 58 0.50 5.86 8.05
C GLY A 58 -0.90 5.61 8.64
N ASP A 59 -1.62 4.57 8.23
CA ASP A 59 -2.95 4.24 8.76
C ASP A 59 -2.87 3.66 10.20
N ALA A 60 -4.04 3.43 10.83
CA ALA A 60 -4.14 2.88 12.17
C ALA A 60 -4.81 1.51 12.12
N VAL A 61 -4.25 0.54 12.84
CA VAL A 61 -4.77 -0.83 12.88
C VAL A 61 -5.09 -1.25 14.30
N THR A 62 -6.09 -2.11 14.44
CA THR A 62 -6.51 -2.70 15.72
C THR A 62 -6.27 -4.18 15.70
N VAL A 63 -5.69 -4.71 16.77
CA VAL A 63 -5.45 -6.15 16.92
C VAL A 63 -6.77 -6.87 17.24
N ILE A 64 -7.10 -7.92 16.48
CA ILE A 64 -8.37 -8.67 16.63
C ILE A 64 -8.27 -9.92 17.51
N LYS A 65 -7.06 -10.36 17.85
CA LYS A 65 -6.79 -11.56 18.65
C LYS A 65 -5.83 -11.24 19.79
N ASP A 66 -5.92 -11.99 20.90
CA ASP A 66 -4.90 -11.91 21.93
C ASP A 66 -3.59 -12.53 21.42
N LEU A 67 -2.48 -11.80 21.62
CA LEU A 67 -1.15 -12.23 21.21
C LEU A 67 -0.24 -12.14 22.42
N LYS A 68 0.32 -13.29 22.79
CA LYS A 68 1.40 -13.35 23.78
C LYS A 68 2.73 -13.26 23.05
N VAL A 69 3.47 -12.18 23.31
CA VAL A 69 4.79 -11.98 22.71
C VAL A 69 5.78 -12.94 23.36
N LYS A 70 6.38 -13.81 22.56
CA LYS A 70 7.37 -14.77 23.05
C LYS A 70 8.62 -13.99 23.49
N GLY A 71 8.92 -14.02 24.79
CA GLY A 71 10.04 -13.27 25.38
C GLY A 71 9.63 -12.02 26.18
N SER A 72 8.34 -11.69 26.25
CA SER A 72 7.83 -10.62 27.14
C SER A 72 6.67 -11.15 27.99
N SER A 73 6.56 -10.68 29.23
CA SER A 73 5.41 -10.96 30.13
C SER A 73 4.15 -10.18 29.75
N ILE A 74 4.22 -9.42 28.66
CA ILE A 74 3.17 -8.56 28.14
C ILE A 74 2.26 -9.35 27.21
N VAL A 75 0.96 -9.21 27.43
CA VAL A 75 -0.08 -9.78 26.58
C VAL A 75 -0.75 -8.62 25.84
N ILE A 76 -0.68 -8.63 24.51
CA ILE A 76 -1.42 -7.70 23.66
C ILE A 76 -2.86 -8.21 23.64
N LYS A 77 -3.76 -7.47 24.27
CA LYS A 77 -5.18 -7.82 24.28
C LYS A 77 -5.84 -7.38 22.97
N VAL A 78 -6.89 -8.10 22.59
CA VAL A 78 -7.81 -7.66 21.55
C VAL A 78 -8.26 -6.22 21.81
N GLY A 79 -8.28 -5.39 20.76
CA GLY A 79 -8.63 -3.97 20.86
C GLY A 79 -7.43 -3.03 21.06
N THR A 80 -6.20 -3.55 21.12
CA THR A 80 -5.02 -2.69 21.16
C THR A 80 -4.86 -1.98 19.81
N LYS A 81 -4.80 -0.64 19.84
CA LYS A 81 -4.68 0.21 18.65
C LYS A 81 -3.20 0.51 18.39
N ALA A 82 -2.70 0.12 17.23
CA ALA A 82 -1.42 0.55 16.71
C ALA A 82 -1.64 1.75 15.78
N LYS A 83 -0.78 2.75 15.89
CA LYS A 83 -0.83 3.99 15.11
C LYS A 83 0.43 4.08 14.25
N SER A 84 0.32 4.69 13.08
CA SER A 84 1.41 4.81 12.11
C SER A 84 1.95 3.45 11.68
N ILE A 85 1.15 2.71 10.90
CA ILE A 85 1.66 1.50 10.25
C ILE A 85 2.59 1.85 9.11
N ARG A 86 3.60 1.02 8.89
CA ARG A 86 4.45 1.03 7.72
C ARG A 86 4.36 -0.34 7.05
N LEU A 87 4.01 -0.34 5.77
CA LEU A 87 3.89 -1.59 5.01
C LEU A 87 5.29 -2.02 4.57
N VAL A 88 5.65 -3.27 4.88
CA VAL A 88 6.94 -3.85 4.50
C VAL A 88 6.66 -5.13 3.71
N PRO A 89 6.36 -5.01 2.40
CA PRO A 89 5.99 -6.16 1.58
C PRO A 89 7.16 -7.14 1.33
N ASP A 90 8.39 -6.72 1.62
CA ASP A 90 9.62 -7.50 1.41
C ASP A 90 10.04 -8.35 2.63
N ALA A 91 9.18 -8.47 3.64
CA ALA A 91 9.54 -9.22 4.84
C ALA A 91 9.44 -10.74 4.62
N THR A 92 10.57 -11.36 4.22
CA THR A 92 10.80 -12.82 4.08
C THR A 92 10.36 -13.69 5.28
N ASP A 93 10.05 -13.07 6.42
CA ASP A 93 9.66 -13.71 7.68
C ASP A 93 8.12 -13.78 7.91
N GLY A 94 7.31 -13.27 6.96
CA GLY A 94 5.84 -13.29 7.06
C GLY A 94 5.26 -12.26 8.05
N HIS A 95 6.03 -11.19 8.31
CA HIS A 95 5.66 -10.03 9.12
C HIS A 95 5.59 -8.79 8.24
N ASP A 96 4.45 -8.60 7.59
CA ASP A 96 4.30 -7.62 6.51
C ASP A 96 3.99 -6.19 6.99
N ILE A 97 3.71 -6.01 8.29
CA ILE A 97 3.28 -4.73 8.87
C ILE A 97 4.21 -4.34 10.02
N ASP A 98 4.92 -3.23 9.89
CA ASP A 98 5.61 -2.58 11.00
C ASP A 98 4.67 -1.54 11.61
N CYS A 99 4.44 -1.57 12.92
CA CYS A 99 3.51 -0.64 13.54
C CYS A 99 4.02 -0.18 14.91
N ARG A 100 3.58 0.99 15.35
CA ARG A 100 3.92 1.49 16.68
C ARG A 100 2.73 1.37 17.61
N LEU A 101 2.91 0.62 18.70
CA LEU A 101 1.92 0.45 19.75
C LEU A 101 2.20 1.43 20.89
N ASP A 102 1.14 2.13 21.31
CA ASP A 102 1.20 3.08 22.43
C ASP A 102 1.50 2.30 23.72
N GLY A 103 2.65 2.58 24.33
CA GLY A 103 3.15 1.89 25.53
C GLY A 103 4.04 0.66 25.28
N PHE A 104 4.14 0.15 24.06
CA PHE A 104 4.95 -1.05 23.74
C PHE A 104 6.09 -0.81 22.73
N GLY A 105 6.01 0.27 21.94
CA GLY A 105 7.06 0.64 20.98
C GLY A 105 6.82 0.09 19.56
N PRO A 106 7.86 0.09 18.69
CA PRO A 106 7.75 -0.45 17.34
C PRO A 106 7.70 -1.97 17.37
N MET A 107 6.71 -2.55 16.70
CA MET A 107 6.50 -3.98 16.63
C MET A 107 6.02 -4.40 15.24
N LYS A 108 6.53 -5.53 14.77
CA LYS A 108 6.11 -6.14 13.51
C LYS A 108 4.98 -7.12 13.76
N LEU A 109 3.91 -7.01 12.98
CA LEU A 109 2.72 -7.84 13.06
C LEU A 109 2.41 -8.42 11.68
N LYS A 110 1.67 -9.53 11.69
CA LYS A 110 1.15 -10.16 10.47
C LYS A 110 -0.21 -9.56 10.12
N SER A 111 -0.49 -9.40 8.83
CA SER A 111 -1.77 -8.93 8.30
C SER A 111 -2.99 -9.75 8.78
N SER A 112 -2.82 -11.05 9.04
CA SER A 112 -3.90 -11.95 9.50
C SER A 112 -4.39 -11.73 10.93
N VAL A 113 -3.73 -10.89 11.74
CA VAL A 113 -4.10 -10.67 13.17
C VAL A 113 -4.49 -9.23 13.48
N VAL A 114 -4.48 -8.36 12.46
CA VAL A 114 -4.85 -6.96 12.58
C VAL A 114 -6.06 -6.68 11.70
N LYS A 115 -6.82 -5.65 12.06
CA LYS A 115 -7.86 -5.03 11.23
C LYS A 115 -7.62 -3.54 11.09
N LYS A 116 -8.09 -2.92 10.00
CA LYS A 116 -8.13 -1.47 9.90
C LYS A 116 -9.03 -0.85 11.01
N ALA A 117 -8.57 0.23 11.64
CA ALA A 117 -9.18 0.83 12.83
C ALA A 117 -10.02 2.09 12.54
#